data_AF-A0AAJ2B6T8-F1
#
_entry.id   AF-A0AAJ2B6T8-F1
#
_cell.length_a   1.000
_cell.length_b   1.000
_cell.length_c   1.000
_cell.angle_alpha   90.00
_cell.angle_beta   90.00
_cell.angle_gamma   90.00
#
_symmetry.space_group_name_H-M   'P 1'
#
loop_
_entity.id
_entity.type
_entity.pdbx_description
1 polymer ?
#
loop_
_entity_poly.entity_id
_entity_poly.type
_entity_poly.pdbx_seq_one_letter_code
_entity_poly.pdbx_strand_id
1 'polypeptide(L)'
;MKSFLFRSMRLVVTLGITVVAIFFGWQLWIAYMETPWTRDGHVRANVVTITPDVTGLVSAVFVHDNQRVTKGQTLLKVDPSRFQIALDSAKASVTQATATLDNAKTEAERYRRLQEGSTVSQQSVDKAQLALEQAEAAYEQAQASYNLAQLNLVRTDVVSPADGIITNLALSPGDYVASGKGVMALVATSTIRVEGYFDESQLSHITVGDPVKIRLMGMKDPLKGHVESIAAGIEDRERTAGSTLLANVTPNFTWVRLAQRVPVRVRLDKDTDASALIVGTSATVAVLPKANDREVSLTTAIR
;
A
#
# COMPACT_ATOMS: atom_id res chain seq x y z
N MET A 1 -12.98 51.11 62.95
CA MET A 1 -13.35 51.03 61.52
C MET A 1 -12.18 50.73 60.57
N LYS A 2 -10.96 51.26 60.79
CA LYS A 2 -9.80 50.99 59.91
C LYS A 2 -9.40 49.50 59.81
N SER A 3 -9.43 48.74 60.90
CA SER A 3 -9.08 47.31 60.92
C SER A 3 -10.05 46.41 60.15
N PHE A 4 -11.33 46.80 60.06
CA PHE A 4 -12.33 46.10 59.27
C PHE A 4 -12.09 46.33 57.77
N LEU A 5 -11.79 47.59 57.39
CA LEU A 5 -11.46 47.94 56.01
C LEU A 5 -10.21 47.22 55.49
N PHE A 6 -9.15 47.10 56.31
CA PHE A 6 -7.95 46.33 55.94
C PHE A 6 -8.21 44.82 55.84
N ARG A 7 -9.10 44.25 56.67
CA ARG A 7 -9.50 42.84 56.58
C ARG A 7 -10.35 42.58 55.33
N SER A 8 -11.31 43.46 55.04
CA SER A 8 -12.12 43.39 53.82
C SER A 8 -11.27 43.55 52.56
N MET A 9 -10.32 44.49 52.55
CA MET A 9 -9.37 44.67 51.44
C MET A 9 -8.54 43.40 51.21
N ARG A 10 -7.99 42.80 52.29
CA ARG A 10 -7.23 41.55 52.19
C ARG A 10 -8.08 40.40 51.65
N LEU A 11 -9.34 40.29 52.11
CA LEU A 11 -10.28 39.28 51.61
C LEU A 11 -10.58 39.46 50.13
N VAL A 12 -10.83 40.68 49.67
CA VAL A 12 -11.09 40.98 48.24
C VAL A 12 -9.87 40.65 47.39
N VAL A 13 -8.66 40.98 47.86
CA VAL A 13 -7.41 40.66 47.15
C VAL A 13 -7.18 39.14 47.08
N THR A 14 -7.37 38.41 48.19
CA THR A 14 -7.22 36.94 48.20
C THR A 14 -8.27 36.26 47.33
N LEU A 15 -9.52 36.75 47.35
CA LEU A 15 -10.60 36.24 46.49
C LEU A 15 -10.29 36.51 45.01
N GLY A 16 -9.82 37.72 44.67
CA GLY A 16 -9.42 38.09 43.31
C GLY A 16 -8.30 37.19 42.78
N ILE A 17 -7.24 36.95 43.57
CA ILE A 17 -6.15 36.04 43.19
C ILE A 17 -6.67 34.61 42.99
N THR A 18 -7.57 34.15 43.87
CA THR A 18 -8.15 32.81 43.77
C THR A 18 -8.98 32.64 42.49
N VAL A 19 -9.80 33.64 42.15
CA VAL A 19 -10.59 33.63 40.91
C VAL A 19 -9.69 33.62 39.68
N VAL A 20 -8.62 34.43 39.68
CA VAL A 20 -7.62 34.42 38.58
C VAL A 20 -6.93 33.06 38.48
N ALA A 21 -6.52 32.46 39.59
CA ALA A 21 -5.91 31.13 39.61
C ALA A 21 -6.86 30.04 39.07
N ILE A 22 -8.14 30.08 39.46
CA ILE A 22 -9.18 29.17 38.94
C ILE A 22 -9.38 29.39 37.43
N PHE A 23 -9.41 30.64 36.96
CA PHE A 23 -9.55 30.95 35.54
C PHE A 23 -8.38 30.42 34.72
N PHE A 24 -7.13 30.63 35.16
CA PHE A 24 -5.95 30.08 34.50
C PHE A 24 -5.90 28.54 34.56
N GLY A 25 -6.29 27.95 35.68
CA GLY A 25 -6.40 26.50 35.83
C GLY A 25 -7.43 25.91 34.88
N TRP A 26 -8.59 26.55 34.74
CA TRP A 26 -9.64 26.14 33.82
C TRP A 26 -9.20 26.30 32.35
N GLN A 27 -8.54 27.40 32.01
CA GLN A 27 -7.98 27.62 30.68
C GLN A 27 -6.92 26.58 30.31
N LEU A 28 -6.00 26.26 31.23
CA LEU A 28 -5.01 25.20 31.01
C LEU A 28 -5.66 23.82 30.87
N TRP A 29 -6.73 23.55 31.62
CA TRP A 29 -7.49 22.32 31.51
C TRP A 29 -8.14 22.18 30.13
N ILE A 30 -8.84 23.21 29.67
CA ILE A 30 -9.44 23.26 28.33
C ILE A 30 -8.36 23.05 27.27
N ALA A 31 -7.27 23.82 27.33
CA ALA A 31 -6.18 23.70 26.36
C ALA A 31 -5.57 22.29 26.33
N TYR A 32 -5.41 21.63 27.48
CA TYR A 32 -4.84 20.28 27.55
C TYR A 32 -5.82 19.20 27.09
N MET A 33 -7.12 19.39 27.34
CA MET A 33 -8.14 18.40 27.01
C MET A 33 -8.61 18.51 25.55
N GLU A 34 -8.58 19.70 24.97
CA GLU A 34 -9.10 19.97 23.62
C GLU A 34 -8.05 19.82 22.52
N THR A 35 -6.74 19.98 22.79
CA THR A 35 -5.72 19.73 21.76
C THR A 35 -5.54 18.22 21.54
N PRO A 36 -5.90 17.65 20.38
CA PRO A 36 -5.80 16.22 20.17
C PRO A 36 -4.33 15.84 19.97
N TRP A 37 -3.81 15.00 20.85
CA TRP A 37 -2.45 14.48 20.71
C TRP A 37 -2.38 13.03 21.17
N THR A 38 -1.49 12.28 20.55
CA THR A 38 -1.21 10.89 20.91
C THR A 38 0.29 10.62 20.89
N ARG A 39 0.77 9.82 21.84
CA ARG A 39 2.14 9.26 21.83
C ARG A 39 2.22 7.96 21.06
N ASP A 40 1.07 7.35 20.79
CA ASP A 40 0.93 6.11 20.07
C ASP A 40 0.80 6.42 18.59
N GLY A 41 1.92 6.76 17.97
CA GLY A 41 2.01 6.97 16.55
C GLY A 41 3.16 6.17 15.97
N HIS A 42 3.03 5.77 14.71
CA HIS A 42 4.02 4.97 14.02
C HIS A 42 4.22 5.43 12.59
N VAL A 43 5.47 5.43 12.14
CA VAL A 43 5.78 5.59 10.71
C VAL A 43 5.38 4.32 9.98
N ARG A 44 4.61 4.45 8.92
CA ARG A 44 4.12 3.36 8.08
C ARG A 44 4.44 3.64 6.63
N ALA A 45 4.61 2.59 5.85
CA ALA A 45 4.65 2.67 4.39
C ALA A 45 4.05 1.38 3.82
N ASN A 46 3.74 1.39 2.54
CA ASN A 46 3.37 0.17 1.84
C ASN A 46 4.60 -0.71 1.70
N VAL A 47 4.49 -1.92 2.25
CA VAL A 47 5.51 -2.96 2.11
C VAL A 47 5.04 -3.89 1.01
N VAL A 48 5.81 -3.95 -0.08
CA VAL A 48 5.55 -4.83 -1.20
C VAL A 48 6.44 -6.05 -1.05
N THR A 49 5.84 -7.22 -0.90
CA THR A 49 6.58 -8.49 -0.89
C THR A 49 7.01 -8.80 -2.33
N ILE A 50 8.31 -8.82 -2.57
CA ILE A 50 8.87 -9.20 -3.86
C ILE A 50 8.88 -10.72 -3.94
N THR A 51 8.21 -11.22 -4.97
CA THR A 51 7.96 -12.64 -5.17
C THR A 51 8.30 -12.97 -6.63
N PRO A 52 9.15 -13.99 -6.88
CA PRO A 52 9.40 -14.48 -8.22
C PRO A 52 8.13 -15.05 -8.84
N ASP A 53 7.92 -14.76 -10.13
CA ASP A 53 6.80 -15.31 -10.91
C ASP A 53 7.16 -16.71 -11.45
N VAL A 54 8.46 -16.97 -11.68
CA VAL A 54 8.99 -18.26 -12.13
C VAL A 54 9.86 -18.92 -11.07
N THR A 55 9.82 -20.25 -11.06
CA THR A 55 10.61 -21.10 -10.15
C THR A 55 11.95 -21.45 -10.79
N GLY A 56 13.04 -21.41 -10.01
CA GLY A 56 14.35 -21.83 -10.50
C GLY A 56 15.50 -21.49 -9.55
N LEU A 57 16.72 -21.79 -9.99
CA LEU A 57 17.94 -21.39 -9.29
C LEU A 57 18.23 -19.91 -9.52
N VAL A 58 18.74 -19.22 -8.50
CA VAL A 58 19.16 -17.83 -8.59
C VAL A 58 20.55 -17.77 -9.21
N SER A 59 20.65 -17.18 -10.40
CA SER A 59 21.93 -16.99 -11.09
C SER A 59 22.72 -15.84 -10.48
N ALA A 60 22.05 -14.74 -10.17
CA ALA A 60 22.68 -13.56 -9.59
C ALA A 60 21.68 -12.76 -8.75
N VAL A 61 22.20 -12.09 -7.71
CA VAL A 61 21.48 -11.09 -6.92
C VAL A 61 22.22 -9.76 -7.10
N PHE A 62 21.53 -8.74 -7.61
CA PHE A 62 22.13 -7.44 -7.96
C PHE A 62 21.99 -6.39 -6.86
N VAL A 63 21.27 -6.72 -5.79
CA VAL A 63 21.01 -5.81 -4.68
C VAL A 63 21.51 -6.39 -3.38
N HIS A 64 21.80 -5.51 -2.42
CA HIS A 64 22.10 -5.89 -1.05
C HIS A 64 21.00 -5.40 -0.09
N ASP A 65 21.04 -5.91 1.14
CA ASP A 65 20.08 -5.50 2.17
C ASP A 65 20.20 -3.98 2.45
N ASN A 66 19.07 -3.34 2.73
CA ASN A 66 18.92 -1.89 2.97
C ASN A 66 19.36 -0.98 1.81
N GLN A 67 19.42 -1.51 0.58
CA GLN A 67 19.72 -0.71 -0.61
C GLN A 67 18.48 0.03 -1.13
N ARG A 68 18.67 1.28 -1.56
CA ARG A 68 17.67 2.03 -2.32
C ARG A 68 17.63 1.55 -3.77
N VAL A 69 16.42 1.29 -4.28
CA VAL A 69 16.17 0.83 -5.63
C VAL A 69 15.10 1.69 -6.31
N THR A 70 15.18 1.77 -7.64
CA THR A 70 14.19 2.47 -8.46
C THR A 70 13.21 1.48 -9.09
N LYS A 71 12.04 1.97 -9.48
CA LYS A 71 11.07 1.20 -10.25
C LYS A 71 11.71 0.66 -11.53
N GLY A 72 11.52 -0.63 -11.79
CA GLY A 72 12.06 -1.33 -12.96
C GLY A 72 13.50 -1.81 -12.81
N GLN A 73 14.20 -1.49 -11.72
CA GLN A 73 15.54 -1.99 -11.46
C GLN A 73 15.52 -3.51 -11.21
N THR A 74 16.40 -4.26 -11.86
CA THR A 74 16.57 -5.70 -11.64
C THR A 74 17.15 -5.95 -10.24
N LEU A 75 16.46 -6.79 -9.47
CA LEU A 75 16.83 -7.14 -8.10
C LEU A 75 17.59 -8.46 -8.07
N LEU A 76 17.07 -9.47 -8.77
CA LEU A 76 17.69 -10.78 -8.92
C LEU A 76 17.36 -11.36 -10.29
N LYS A 77 18.14 -12.36 -10.69
CA LYS A 77 17.95 -13.11 -11.92
C LYS A 77 17.87 -14.60 -11.64
N VAL A 78 16.77 -15.21 -12.04
CA VAL A 78 16.60 -16.67 -12.10
C VAL A 78 17.34 -17.20 -13.32
N ASP A 79 17.96 -18.37 -13.21
CA ASP A 79 18.69 -19.01 -14.30
C ASP A 79 17.81 -19.13 -15.57
N PRO A 80 18.16 -18.42 -16.65
CA PRO A 80 17.35 -18.36 -17.86
C PRO A 80 17.50 -19.61 -18.74
N SER A 81 18.46 -20.49 -18.47
CA SER A 81 18.87 -21.56 -19.41
C SER A 81 17.70 -22.46 -19.83
N ARG A 82 16.87 -22.88 -18.87
CA ARG A 82 15.69 -23.71 -19.15
C ARG A 82 14.60 -22.96 -19.91
N PHE A 83 14.44 -21.66 -19.64
CA PHE A 83 13.45 -20.82 -20.28
C PHE A 83 13.85 -20.46 -21.71
N GLN A 84 15.15 -20.29 -21.97
CA GLN A 84 15.67 -20.08 -23.31
C GLN A 84 15.44 -21.32 -24.20
N ILE A 85 15.74 -22.51 -23.69
CA ILE A 85 15.48 -23.78 -24.41
C ILE A 85 13.97 -23.93 -24.71
N ALA A 86 13.11 -23.60 -23.75
CA ALA A 86 11.66 -23.64 -23.95
C ALA A 86 11.19 -22.64 -25.02
N LEU A 87 11.76 -21.43 -25.04
CA LEU A 87 11.48 -20.42 -26.06
C LEU A 87 11.93 -20.87 -27.45
N ASP A 88 13.13 -21.45 -27.55
CA ASP A 88 13.68 -21.94 -28.82
C ASP A 88 12.83 -23.11 -29.37
N SER A 89 12.39 -24.02 -28.50
CA SER A 89 11.46 -25.09 -28.85
C SER A 89 10.12 -24.55 -29.34
N ALA A 90 9.52 -23.60 -28.63
CA ALA A 90 8.25 -23.00 -29.02
C ALA A 90 8.37 -22.21 -30.35
N LYS A 91 9.50 -21.54 -30.59
CA LYS A 91 9.79 -20.87 -31.86
C LYS A 91 9.88 -21.88 -33.02
N ALA A 92 10.48 -23.05 -32.80
CA ALA A 92 10.50 -24.12 -33.80
C ALA A 92 9.08 -24.64 -34.09
N SER A 93 8.23 -24.80 -33.06
CA SER A 93 6.83 -25.19 -33.25
C SER A 93 6.03 -24.16 -34.05
N VAL A 94 6.21 -22.85 -33.80
CA VAL A 94 5.58 -21.79 -34.62
C VAL A 94 6.05 -21.87 -36.06
N THR A 95 7.34 -22.10 -36.30
CA THR A 95 7.89 -22.24 -37.66
C THR A 95 7.27 -23.43 -38.39
N GLN A 96 7.12 -24.57 -37.71
CA GLN A 96 6.48 -25.76 -38.26
C GLN A 96 4.99 -25.55 -38.55
N ALA A 97 4.27 -24.90 -37.63
CA ALA A 97 2.85 -24.61 -37.78
C ALA A 97 2.61 -23.60 -38.91
N THR A 98 3.49 -22.61 -39.07
CA THR A 98 3.45 -21.64 -40.18
C THR A 98 3.60 -22.35 -41.52
N ALA A 99 4.58 -23.26 -41.66
CA ALA A 99 4.76 -24.02 -42.89
C ALA A 99 3.54 -24.91 -43.21
N THR A 100 2.92 -25.51 -42.19
CA THR A 100 1.70 -26.31 -42.35
C THR A 100 0.53 -25.44 -42.80
N LEU A 101 0.38 -24.26 -42.21
CA LEU A 101 -0.64 -23.29 -42.54
C LEU A 101 -0.50 -22.79 -43.98
N ASP A 102 0.72 -22.43 -44.41
CA ASP A 102 0.96 -21.95 -45.78
C ASP A 102 0.65 -23.02 -46.83
N ASN A 103 0.99 -24.29 -46.54
CA ASN A 103 0.61 -25.42 -47.37
C ASN A 103 -0.91 -25.60 -47.44
N ALA A 104 -1.60 -25.53 -46.31
CA ALA A 104 -3.06 -25.67 -46.25
C ALA A 104 -3.79 -24.52 -46.96
N LYS A 105 -3.29 -23.28 -46.82
CA LYS A 105 -3.78 -22.10 -47.55
C LYS A 105 -3.65 -22.26 -49.06
N THR A 106 -2.45 -22.64 -49.51
CA THR A 106 -2.18 -22.87 -50.93
C THR A 106 -3.08 -23.96 -51.50
N GLU A 107 -3.32 -25.04 -50.75
CA GLU A 107 -4.20 -26.13 -51.17
C GLU A 107 -5.67 -25.71 -51.22
N ALA A 108 -6.16 -25.00 -50.21
CA ALA A 108 -7.53 -24.47 -50.20
C ALA A 108 -7.78 -23.50 -51.36
N GLU A 109 -6.83 -22.60 -51.66
CA GLU A 109 -6.90 -21.70 -52.81
C GLU A 109 -6.87 -22.45 -54.16
N ARG A 110 -6.12 -23.55 -54.24
CA ARG A 110 -6.07 -24.40 -55.43
C ARG A 110 -7.42 -25.06 -55.69
N TYR A 111 -8.03 -25.69 -54.67
CA TYR A 111 -9.35 -26.32 -54.81
C TYR A 111 -10.45 -25.31 -55.09
N ARG A 112 -10.40 -24.11 -54.48
CA ARG A 112 -11.36 -23.03 -54.76
C ARG A 112 -11.32 -22.61 -56.23
N ARG A 113 -10.13 -22.42 -56.81
CA ARG A 113 -9.97 -22.11 -58.25
C ARG A 113 -10.44 -23.23 -59.17
N LEU A 114 -10.22 -24.50 -58.79
CA LEU A 114 -10.67 -25.65 -59.58
C LEU A 114 -12.19 -25.86 -59.53
N GLN A 115 -12.85 -25.41 -58.46
CA GLN A 115 -14.31 -25.49 -58.32
C GLN A 115 -15.02 -24.58 -59.33
N GLU A 116 -14.48 -23.38 -59.59
CA GLU A 116 -14.97 -22.46 -60.62
C GLU A 116 -14.92 -23.09 -62.03
N GLY A 117 -13.95 -23.98 -62.27
CA GLY A 117 -13.83 -24.76 -63.51
C GLY A 117 -14.70 -26.03 -63.58
N SER A 118 -15.54 -26.31 -62.57
CA SER A 118 -16.37 -27.53 -62.44
C SER A 118 -15.59 -28.86 -62.37
N THR A 119 -14.31 -28.84 -62.01
CA THR A 119 -13.41 -30.01 -62.08
C THR A 119 -13.32 -30.80 -60.77
N VAL A 120 -13.82 -30.27 -59.64
CA VAL A 120 -13.68 -30.88 -58.30
C VAL A 120 -15.01 -30.94 -57.55
N SER A 121 -15.16 -31.96 -56.69
CA SER A 121 -16.34 -32.16 -55.83
C SER A 121 -16.40 -31.14 -54.69
N GLN A 122 -17.60 -30.72 -54.28
CA GLN A 122 -17.80 -29.86 -53.10
C GLN A 122 -17.16 -30.44 -51.84
N GLN A 123 -17.24 -31.76 -51.66
CA GLN A 123 -16.64 -32.47 -50.52
C GLN A 123 -15.12 -32.24 -50.43
N SER A 124 -14.42 -32.12 -51.57
CA SER A 124 -12.97 -31.89 -51.59
C SER A 124 -12.63 -30.45 -51.16
N VAL A 125 -13.45 -29.48 -51.55
CA VAL A 125 -13.31 -28.07 -51.14
C VAL A 125 -13.56 -27.94 -49.64
N ASP A 126 -14.65 -28.54 -49.14
CA ASP A 126 -14.97 -28.53 -47.71
C ASP A 126 -13.86 -29.17 -46.88
N LYS A 127 -13.30 -30.29 -47.35
CA LYS A 127 -12.16 -30.96 -46.68
C LYS A 127 -10.91 -30.06 -46.64
N ALA A 128 -10.62 -29.34 -47.73
CA ALA A 128 -9.49 -28.42 -47.79
C ALA A 128 -9.70 -27.19 -46.89
N GLN A 129 -10.92 -26.68 -46.83
CA GLN A 129 -11.29 -25.57 -45.94
C GLN A 129 -11.17 -25.99 -44.46
N LEU A 130 -11.67 -27.17 -44.08
CA LEU A 130 -11.50 -27.71 -42.73
C LEU A 130 -10.02 -27.94 -42.38
N ALA A 131 -9.20 -28.37 -43.34
CA ALA A 131 -7.76 -28.53 -43.13
C ALA A 131 -7.05 -27.18 -42.92
N LEU A 132 -7.48 -26.13 -43.62
CA LEU A 132 -7.01 -24.76 -43.40
C LEU A 132 -7.38 -24.29 -41.99
N GLU A 133 -8.64 -24.43 -41.58
CA GLU A 133 -9.10 -24.05 -40.24
C GLU A 133 -8.33 -24.80 -39.14
N GLN A 134 -8.06 -26.10 -39.33
CA GLN A 134 -7.22 -26.87 -38.41
C GLN A 134 -5.78 -26.36 -38.34
N ALA A 135 -5.19 -25.99 -39.48
CA ALA A 135 -3.84 -25.46 -39.52
C ALA A 135 -3.76 -24.05 -38.89
N GLU A 136 -4.80 -23.22 -39.06
CA GLU A 136 -4.93 -21.92 -38.40
C GLU A 136 -4.99 -22.10 -36.87
N ALA A 137 -5.85 -22.99 -36.37
CA ALA A 137 -5.93 -23.29 -34.95
C ALA A 137 -4.60 -23.85 -34.38
N ALA A 138 -3.90 -24.69 -35.13
CA ALA A 138 -2.60 -25.22 -34.73
C ALA A 138 -1.52 -24.12 -34.68
N TYR A 139 -1.54 -23.18 -35.63
CA TYR A 139 -0.67 -22.01 -35.63
C TYR A 139 -0.95 -21.11 -34.42
N GLU A 140 -2.21 -20.80 -34.14
CA GLU A 140 -2.60 -19.99 -32.98
C GLU A 140 -2.15 -20.63 -31.66
N GLN A 141 -2.32 -21.95 -31.53
CA GLN A 141 -1.85 -22.69 -30.36
C GLN A 141 -0.32 -22.62 -30.21
N ALA A 142 0.44 -22.78 -31.31
CA ALA A 142 1.89 -22.66 -31.28
C ALA A 142 2.33 -21.24 -30.92
N GLN A 143 1.65 -20.21 -31.44
CA GLN A 143 1.92 -18.81 -31.12
C GLN A 143 1.65 -18.51 -29.64
N ALA A 144 0.57 -19.04 -29.07
CA ALA A 144 0.27 -18.92 -27.65
C ALA A 144 1.37 -19.54 -26.78
N SER A 145 1.86 -20.73 -27.15
CA SER A 145 2.98 -21.39 -26.46
C SER A 145 4.29 -20.60 -26.56
N TYR A 146 4.57 -19.99 -27.71
CA TYR A 146 5.71 -19.08 -27.88
C TYR A 146 5.61 -17.85 -26.98
N ASN A 147 4.45 -17.19 -26.96
CA ASN A 147 4.21 -16.01 -26.12
C ASN A 147 4.37 -16.33 -24.63
N LEU A 148 3.89 -17.51 -24.19
CA LEU A 148 4.06 -17.98 -22.81
C LEU A 148 5.53 -18.23 -22.47
N ALA A 149 6.28 -18.91 -23.35
CA ALA A 149 7.71 -19.16 -23.13
C ALA A 149 8.51 -17.85 -23.09
N GLN A 150 8.17 -16.88 -23.96
CA GLN A 150 8.78 -15.56 -23.98
C GLN A 150 8.49 -14.79 -22.68
N LEU A 151 7.24 -14.81 -22.21
CA LEU A 151 6.87 -14.17 -20.95
C LEU A 151 7.65 -14.78 -19.78
N ASN A 152 7.72 -16.11 -19.70
CA ASN A 152 8.47 -16.80 -18.65
C ASN A 152 9.95 -16.43 -18.68
N LEU A 153 10.56 -16.28 -19.86
CA LEU A 153 11.94 -15.82 -20.00
C LEU A 153 12.11 -14.39 -19.48
N VAL A 154 11.22 -13.46 -19.83
CA VAL A 154 11.28 -12.08 -19.32
C VAL A 154 11.08 -12.04 -17.79
N ARG A 155 10.21 -12.92 -17.26
CA ARG A 155 9.94 -13.06 -15.82
C ARG A 155 11.07 -13.72 -15.03
N THR A 156 12.14 -14.19 -15.69
CA THR A 156 13.37 -14.61 -14.99
C THR A 156 14.09 -13.43 -14.34
N ASP A 157 13.98 -12.23 -14.91
CA ASP A 157 14.48 -11.00 -14.33
C ASP A 157 13.43 -10.42 -13.37
N VAL A 158 13.68 -10.54 -12.07
CA VAL A 158 12.77 -10.02 -11.04
C VAL A 158 13.13 -8.57 -10.77
N VAL A 159 12.22 -7.66 -11.12
CA VAL A 159 12.41 -6.21 -11.04
C VAL A 159 11.60 -5.59 -9.90
N SER A 160 12.02 -4.40 -9.47
CA SER A 160 11.27 -3.63 -8.48
C SER A 160 9.99 -3.01 -9.07
N PRO A 161 8.80 -3.20 -8.46
CA PRO A 161 7.56 -2.59 -8.93
C PRO A 161 7.44 -1.08 -8.62
N ALA A 162 8.21 -0.57 -7.65
CA ALA A 162 8.17 0.82 -7.21
C ALA A 162 9.54 1.31 -6.70
N ASP A 163 9.68 2.61 -6.50
CA ASP A 163 10.85 3.18 -5.84
C ASP A 163 10.80 2.90 -4.33
N GLY A 164 11.89 2.42 -3.76
CA GLY A 164 11.89 2.01 -2.36
C GLY A 164 13.23 1.53 -1.83
N ILE A 165 13.19 0.95 -0.64
CA ILE A 165 14.35 0.35 0.03
C ILE A 165 14.08 -1.15 0.20
N ILE A 166 15.02 -1.98 -0.22
CA ILE A 166 14.96 -3.43 -0.02
C ILE A 166 15.35 -3.76 1.41
N THR A 167 14.60 -4.64 2.06
CA THR A 167 14.85 -5.10 3.42
C THR A 167 14.60 -6.62 3.53
N ASN A 168 15.30 -7.24 4.48
CA ASN A 168 15.23 -8.66 4.78
C ASN A 168 15.66 -9.54 3.59
N LEU A 169 16.73 -9.12 2.90
CA LEU A 169 17.34 -9.93 1.84
C LEU A 169 18.14 -11.08 2.47
N ALA A 170 17.58 -12.29 2.41
CA ALA A 170 18.24 -13.51 2.88
C ALA A 170 18.73 -14.43 1.75
N LEU A 171 18.61 -13.98 0.50
CA LEU A 171 18.86 -14.80 -0.70
C LEU A 171 20.30 -14.63 -1.19
N SER A 172 20.95 -15.74 -1.50
CA SER A 172 22.29 -15.81 -2.09
C SER A 172 22.25 -16.38 -3.50
N PRO A 173 23.22 -16.05 -4.37
CA PRO A 173 23.40 -16.75 -5.64
C PRO A 173 23.55 -18.26 -5.42
N GLY A 174 22.82 -19.06 -6.19
CA GLY A 174 22.73 -20.52 -6.03
C GLY A 174 21.52 -21.01 -5.23
N ASP A 175 20.82 -20.13 -4.51
CA ASP A 175 19.59 -20.51 -3.83
C ASP A 175 18.47 -20.89 -4.81
N TYR A 176 17.58 -21.77 -4.38
CA TYR A 176 16.40 -22.15 -5.16
C TYR A 176 15.18 -21.36 -4.72
N VAL A 177 14.57 -20.64 -5.66
CA VAL A 177 13.35 -19.85 -5.41
C VAL A 177 12.13 -20.52 -6.03
N ALA A 178 11.03 -20.48 -5.30
CA ALA A 178 9.73 -20.96 -5.77
C ALA A 178 8.84 -19.79 -6.17
N SER A 179 8.09 -19.96 -7.25
CA SER A 179 7.05 -19.01 -7.67
C SER A 179 6.03 -18.80 -6.55
N GLY A 180 5.61 -17.56 -6.35
CA GLY A 180 4.61 -17.21 -5.32
C GLY A 180 5.18 -17.04 -3.90
N LYS A 181 6.43 -17.44 -3.63
CA LYS A 181 7.07 -17.25 -2.32
C LYS A 181 7.84 -15.93 -2.24
N GLY A 182 7.52 -15.11 -1.24
CA GLY A 182 8.25 -13.87 -0.97
C GLY A 182 9.72 -14.11 -0.63
N VAL A 183 10.62 -13.43 -1.32
CA VAL A 183 12.09 -13.55 -1.14
C VAL A 183 12.72 -12.32 -0.50
N MET A 184 12.09 -11.16 -0.63
CA MET A 184 12.50 -9.92 0.02
C MET A 184 11.32 -8.97 0.16
N ALA A 185 11.43 -7.96 1.02
CA ALA A 185 10.43 -6.92 1.16
C ALA A 185 10.97 -5.59 0.59
N LEU A 186 10.12 -4.88 -0.15
CA LEU A 186 10.38 -3.54 -0.65
C LEU A 186 9.50 -2.55 0.13
N VAL A 187 10.15 -1.61 0.82
CA VAL A 187 9.45 -0.51 1.48
C VAL A 187 9.34 0.66 0.51
N ALA A 188 8.12 0.96 0.04
CA ALA A 188 7.90 1.99 -0.97
C ALA A 188 8.02 3.41 -0.39
N THR A 189 9.04 4.15 -0.83
CA THR A 189 9.36 5.48 -0.27
C THR A 189 8.27 6.52 -0.55
N SER A 190 7.55 6.39 -1.66
CA SER A 190 6.46 7.31 -2.04
C SER A 190 5.22 7.22 -1.14
N THR A 191 5.12 6.18 -0.31
CA THR A 191 3.94 5.89 0.52
C THR A 191 4.20 6.08 2.01
N ILE A 192 5.35 6.65 2.36
CA ILE A 192 5.71 6.91 3.76
C ILE A 192 4.73 7.91 4.36
N ARG A 193 4.14 7.53 5.48
CA ARG A 193 3.11 8.27 6.21
C ARG A 193 3.21 7.98 7.70
N VAL A 194 2.53 8.77 8.51
CA VAL A 194 2.45 8.54 9.96
C VAL A 194 1.03 8.20 10.32
N GLU A 195 0.84 7.12 11.07
CA GLU A 195 -0.44 6.76 11.67
C GLU A 195 -0.39 7.12 13.15
N GLY A 196 -1.34 7.95 13.62
CA GLY A 196 -1.53 8.25 15.03
C GLY A 196 -2.78 7.55 15.54
N TYR A 197 -2.70 6.88 16.68
CA TYR A 197 -3.81 6.21 17.34
C TYR A 197 -4.41 7.14 18.41
N PHE A 198 -5.50 7.81 18.07
CA PHE A 198 -6.16 8.78 18.94
C PHE A 198 -7.27 8.14 19.77
N ASP A 199 -7.53 8.67 20.96
CA ASP A 199 -8.68 8.25 21.75
C ASP A 199 -9.99 8.70 21.08
N GLU A 200 -11.00 7.84 21.10
CA GLU A 200 -12.34 8.11 20.54
C GLU A 200 -12.91 9.47 20.98
N SER A 201 -12.70 9.86 22.23
CA SER A 201 -13.16 11.14 22.77
C SER A 201 -12.50 12.36 22.13
N GLN A 202 -11.32 12.21 21.52
CA GLN A 202 -10.60 13.30 20.87
C GLN A 202 -10.98 13.47 19.39
N LEU A 203 -11.67 12.49 18.79
CA LEU A 203 -12.00 12.51 17.36
C LEU A 203 -12.89 13.67 16.93
N SER A 204 -13.78 14.16 17.81
CA SER A 204 -14.65 15.31 17.51
C SER A 204 -13.87 16.59 17.21
N HIS A 205 -12.61 16.65 17.63
CA HIS A 205 -11.70 17.79 17.46
C HIS A 205 -10.69 17.58 16.32
N ILE A 206 -10.80 16.49 15.55
CA ILE A 206 -9.91 16.18 14.43
C ILE A 206 -10.73 16.19 13.14
N THR A 207 -10.34 17.04 12.20
CA THR A 207 -10.92 17.10 10.86
C THR A 207 -9.87 16.82 9.78
N VAL A 208 -10.33 16.29 8.65
CA VAL A 208 -9.46 16.04 7.50
C VAL A 208 -8.88 17.38 7.01
N GLY A 209 -7.57 17.41 6.79
CA GLY A 209 -6.81 18.59 6.40
C GLY A 209 -6.24 19.40 7.56
N ASP A 210 -6.46 19.02 8.82
CA ASP A 210 -5.86 19.75 9.94
C ASP A 210 -4.33 19.64 9.96
N PRO A 211 -3.62 20.73 10.29
CA PRO A 211 -2.17 20.72 10.39
C PRO A 211 -1.73 19.89 11.59
N VAL A 212 -0.72 19.05 11.39
CA VAL A 212 -0.21 18.12 12.39
C VAL A 212 1.28 18.34 12.60
N LYS A 213 1.69 18.38 13.86
CA LYS A 213 3.09 18.36 14.27
C LYS A 213 3.45 16.95 14.73
N ILE A 214 4.43 16.35 14.07
CA ILE A 214 4.88 14.99 14.36
C ILE A 214 6.26 15.07 14.98
N ARG A 215 6.47 14.40 16.11
CA ARG A 215 7.77 14.30 16.77
C ARG A 215 8.17 12.84 16.90
N LEU A 216 9.19 12.44 16.16
CA LEU A 216 9.77 11.10 16.27
C LEU A 216 10.65 11.01 17.50
N MET A 217 10.73 9.85 18.15
CA MET A 217 11.61 9.69 19.31
C MET A 217 13.09 9.86 18.95
N GLY A 218 13.49 9.41 17.76
CA GLY A 218 14.88 9.44 17.29
C GLY A 218 15.32 10.76 16.64
N MET A 219 14.42 11.73 16.44
CA MET A 219 14.75 13.00 15.77
C MET A 219 14.45 14.20 16.66
N LYS A 220 15.32 15.22 16.58
CA LYS A 220 15.15 16.48 17.33
C LYS A 220 14.11 17.39 16.67
N ASP A 221 14.14 17.46 15.34
CA ASP A 221 13.28 18.36 14.59
C ASP A 221 11.89 17.75 14.35
N PRO A 222 10.82 18.50 14.66
CA PRO A 222 9.46 18.03 14.40
C PRO A 222 9.15 18.10 12.91
N LEU A 223 8.51 17.06 12.40
CA LEU A 223 7.98 17.01 11.04
C LEU A 223 6.60 17.67 10.99
N LYS A 224 6.26 18.17 9.81
CA LYS A 224 4.95 18.76 9.52
C LYS A 224 4.19 17.87 8.55
N GLY A 225 2.89 17.80 8.75
CA GLY A 225 2.00 17.06 7.89
C GLY A 225 0.56 17.50 8.10
N HIS A 226 -0.35 16.83 7.41
CA HIS A 226 -1.78 17.11 7.46
C HIS A 226 -2.56 15.82 7.65
N VAL A 227 -3.69 15.90 8.37
CA VAL A 227 -4.61 14.77 8.50
C VAL A 227 -5.14 14.41 7.12
N GLU A 228 -4.83 13.21 6.65
CA GLU A 228 -5.25 12.69 5.34
C GLU A 228 -6.62 12.03 5.44
N SER A 229 -6.79 11.15 6.44
CA SER A 229 -8.02 10.40 6.63
C SER A 229 -8.12 9.86 8.05
N ILE A 230 -9.34 9.73 8.54
CA ILE A 230 -9.67 9.03 9.78
C ILE A 230 -10.20 7.65 9.38
N ALA A 231 -9.83 6.60 10.12
CA ALA A 231 -10.32 5.26 9.84
C ALA A 231 -11.85 5.19 9.90
N ALA A 232 -12.47 4.58 8.88
CA ALA A 232 -13.92 4.46 8.76
C ALA A 232 -14.52 3.36 9.67
N GLY A 233 -13.69 2.53 10.28
CA GLY A 233 -14.13 1.46 11.18
C GLY A 233 -12.95 0.80 11.88
N ILE A 234 -13.25 0.22 13.04
CA ILE A 234 -12.34 -0.58 13.87
C ILE A 234 -13.02 -1.92 14.08
N GLU A 235 -12.26 -3.00 14.02
CA GLU A 235 -12.78 -4.33 14.31
C GLU A 235 -13.10 -4.47 15.81
N ASP A 236 -14.31 -4.95 16.11
CA ASP A 236 -14.72 -5.26 17.46
C ASP A 236 -14.17 -6.64 17.84
N ARG A 237 -13.12 -6.67 18.68
CA ARG A 237 -12.46 -7.91 19.13
C ARG A 237 -13.38 -8.81 19.94
N GLU A 238 -14.47 -8.29 20.48
CA GLU A 238 -15.44 -9.06 21.27
C GLU A 238 -16.53 -9.69 20.40
N ARG A 239 -16.61 -9.29 19.12
CA ARG A 239 -17.59 -9.76 18.14
C ARG A 239 -16.96 -10.75 17.18
N THR A 240 -17.22 -12.03 17.40
CA THR A 240 -16.88 -13.09 16.45
C THR A 240 -18.04 -13.30 15.47
N ALA A 241 -17.75 -13.67 14.22
CA ALA A 241 -18.79 -14.10 13.30
C ALA A 241 -19.39 -15.43 13.80
N GLY A 242 -20.69 -15.45 14.11
CA GLY A 242 -21.41 -16.69 14.44
C GLY A 242 -21.63 -17.54 13.19
N SER A 243 -21.78 -18.86 13.37
CA SER A 243 -22.02 -19.80 12.25
C SER A 243 -23.30 -19.51 11.45
N THR A 244 -24.24 -18.74 12.01
CA THR A 244 -25.52 -18.37 11.38
C THR A 244 -25.52 -16.94 10.80
N LEU A 245 -24.36 -16.34 10.50
CA LEU A 245 -24.22 -14.93 10.08
C LEU A 245 -24.72 -13.90 11.12
N LEU A 246 -25.12 -14.36 12.31
CA LEU A 246 -25.47 -13.52 13.45
C LEU A 246 -24.19 -13.15 14.21
N ALA A 247 -24.15 -11.92 14.74
CA ALA A 247 -23.05 -11.48 15.59
C ALA A 247 -23.03 -12.34 16.87
N ASN A 248 -21.89 -12.97 17.16
CA ASN A 248 -21.65 -13.65 18.42
C ASN A 248 -20.73 -12.77 19.26
N VAL A 249 -21.24 -12.22 20.34
CA VAL A 249 -20.48 -11.32 21.22
C VAL A 249 -20.10 -12.09 22.47
N THR A 250 -18.80 -12.17 22.76
CA THR A 250 -18.32 -12.74 24.02
C THR A 250 -18.57 -11.71 25.13
N PRO A 251 -19.33 -12.04 26.19
CA PRO A 251 -19.55 -11.08 27.27
C PRO A 251 -18.23 -10.79 28.00
N ASN A 252 -17.70 -9.58 27.87
CA ASN A 252 -16.60 -9.10 28.67
C ASN A 252 -17.11 -8.17 29.79
N PHE A 253 -16.80 -8.50 31.05
CA PHE A 253 -17.21 -7.67 32.19
C PHE A 253 -16.07 -6.71 32.56
N THR A 254 -15.79 -5.74 31.67
CA THR A 254 -14.91 -4.64 32.01
C THR A 254 -15.72 -3.55 32.70
N TRP A 255 -15.57 -3.42 34.02
CA TRP A 255 -16.21 -2.35 34.82
C TRP A 255 -15.62 -0.96 34.54
N VAL A 256 -14.57 -0.89 33.73
CA VAL A 256 -13.97 0.34 33.20
C VAL A 256 -14.10 0.34 31.68
N ARG A 257 -14.87 1.30 31.14
CA ARG A 257 -14.90 1.62 29.71
C ARG A 257 -13.65 2.42 29.36
N LEU A 258 -12.81 1.88 28.49
CA LEU A 258 -11.67 2.60 27.92
C LEU A 258 -12.05 3.11 26.53
N ALA A 259 -11.60 4.31 26.19
CA ALA A 259 -11.77 4.84 24.84
C ALA A 259 -11.05 3.91 23.84
N GLN A 260 -11.68 3.64 22.70
CA GLN A 260 -11.03 2.92 21.63
C GLN A 260 -9.98 3.81 20.95
N ARG A 261 -8.91 3.19 20.46
CA ARG A 261 -7.82 3.83 19.75
C ARG A 261 -8.12 3.82 18.25
N VAL A 262 -8.42 4.97 17.69
CA VAL A 262 -8.81 5.12 16.29
C VAL A 262 -7.61 5.58 15.46
N PRO A 263 -7.22 4.83 14.41
CA PRO A 263 -6.09 5.23 13.58
C PRO A 263 -6.45 6.41 12.70
N VAL A 264 -5.69 7.49 12.83
CA VAL A 264 -5.71 8.68 11.99
C VAL A 264 -4.46 8.69 11.13
N ARG A 265 -4.64 8.73 9.81
CA ARG A 265 -3.54 8.78 8.85
C ARG A 265 -3.14 10.22 8.61
N VAL A 266 -1.84 10.49 8.70
CA VAL A 266 -1.24 11.80 8.50
C VAL A 266 -0.27 11.71 7.34
N ARG A 267 -0.52 12.53 6.32
CA ARG A 267 0.37 12.68 5.16
C ARG A 267 1.45 13.71 5.49
N LEU A 268 2.70 13.38 5.19
CA LEU A 268 3.84 14.30 5.35
C LEU A 268 3.82 15.38 4.26
N ASP A 269 4.32 16.57 4.61
CA ASP A 269 4.47 17.67 3.65
C ASP A 269 5.70 17.48 2.76
N LYS A 270 5.64 17.99 1.52
CA LYS A 270 6.67 17.79 0.49
C LYS A 270 8.06 18.33 0.88
N ASP A 271 8.10 19.31 1.77
CA ASP A 271 9.34 19.92 2.25
C ASP A 271 10.05 19.05 3.30
N THR A 272 9.41 17.97 3.76
CA THR A 272 9.99 17.03 4.72
C THR A 272 10.71 15.92 3.98
N ASP A 273 12.00 15.73 4.23
CA ASP A 273 12.74 14.58 3.70
C ASP A 273 12.27 13.28 4.36
N ALA A 274 11.28 12.64 3.74
CA ALA A 274 10.76 11.35 4.18
C ALA A 274 11.73 10.19 3.89
N SER A 275 12.79 10.42 3.11
CA SER A 275 13.71 9.39 2.60
C SER A 275 14.54 8.73 3.69
N ALA A 276 14.75 9.43 4.81
CA ALA A 276 15.50 8.96 5.98
C ALA A 276 14.61 8.32 7.06
N LEU A 277 13.29 8.28 6.87
CA LEU A 277 12.36 7.75 7.86
C LEU A 277 12.37 6.22 7.85
N ILE A 278 12.62 5.64 9.03
CA ILE A 278 12.56 4.21 9.23
C ILE A 278 11.11 3.83 9.58
N VAL A 279 10.52 2.97 8.75
CA VAL A 279 9.18 2.42 8.98
C VAL A 279 9.16 1.60 10.27
N GLY A 280 8.11 1.78 11.08
CA GLY A 280 7.94 1.15 12.38
C GLY A 280 8.39 2.01 13.56
N THR A 281 9.12 3.10 13.33
CA THR A 281 9.54 4.01 14.41
C THR A 281 8.35 4.69 15.08
N SER A 282 8.44 4.86 16.40
CA SER A 282 7.42 5.53 17.20
C SER A 282 7.47 7.05 17.04
N ALA A 283 6.28 7.65 16.93
CA ALA A 283 6.06 9.07 16.74
C ALA A 283 4.98 9.57 17.71
N THR A 284 5.19 10.76 18.26
CA THR A 284 4.13 11.53 18.93
C THR A 284 3.48 12.44 17.89
N VAL A 285 2.16 12.39 17.79
CA VAL A 285 1.37 13.13 16.81
C VAL A 285 0.49 14.12 17.56
N ALA A 286 0.60 15.41 17.26
CA ALA A 286 -0.23 16.47 17.84
C ALA A 286 -0.93 17.24 16.72
N VAL A 287 -2.25 17.27 16.75
CA VAL A 287 -3.07 18.05 15.81
C VAL A 287 -3.10 19.50 16.32
N LEU A 288 -2.72 20.43 15.45
CA LEU A 288 -2.74 21.84 15.76
C LEU A 288 -4.12 22.42 15.40
N PRO A 289 -4.71 23.26 16.25
CA PRO A 289 -5.96 23.92 15.92
C PRO A 289 -5.79 24.79 14.67
N LYS A 290 -6.80 24.77 13.78
CA LYS A 290 -6.82 25.64 12.60
C LYS A 290 -6.70 27.09 13.04
N ALA A 291 -5.84 27.86 12.37
CA ALA A 291 -5.66 29.29 12.67
C ALA A 291 -6.97 30.09 12.61
N ASN A 292 -7.97 29.58 11.88
CA ASN A 292 -9.28 30.21 11.69
C ASN A 292 -10.22 30.11 12.91
N ASP A 293 -10.01 29.14 13.82
CA ASP A 293 -10.88 29.00 15.01
C ASP A 293 -10.58 30.04 16.10
N ARG A 294 -9.42 30.71 16.01
CA ARG A 294 -9.11 31.84 16.90
C ARG A 294 -9.97 33.07 16.62
N GLU A 295 -10.42 33.32 15.39
CA GLU A 295 -11.32 34.44 15.08
C GLU A 295 -12.76 34.19 15.54
N VAL A 296 -13.23 32.93 15.49
CA VAL A 296 -14.59 32.56 15.92
C VAL A 296 -14.73 32.59 17.45
N SER A 297 -13.69 32.17 18.19
CA SER A 297 -13.68 32.27 19.66
C SER A 297 -13.65 33.71 20.17
N LEU A 298 -12.95 34.62 19.48
CA LEU A 298 -12.96 36.05 19.86
C LEU A 298 -14.31 36.71 19.59
N THR A 299 -15.07 36.25 18.59
CA THR A 299 -16.39 36.79 18.27
C THR A 299 -17.48 36.28 19.23
N THR A 300 -17.33 35.06 19.76
CA THR A 300 -18.29 34.46 20.71
C THR A 300 -18.07 34.97 22.15
N ALA A 301 -16.86 35.41 22.49
CA ALA A 301 -16.54 35.97 23.81
C ALA A 301 -17.03 37.43 24.02
N ILE A 302 -17.61 38.07 23.00
CA ILE A 302 -18.10 39.47 23.04
C ILE A 302 -19.64 39.54 23.04
N ARG A 303 -20.36 38.41 23.17
CA ARG A 303 -21.83 38.41 23.23
C ARG A 303 -22.39 37.90 24.55
#